data_AF-A0A1T1BHA1-F1
#
_entry.id   AF-A0A1T1BHA1-F1
#
_cell.length_a   1.000
_cell.length_b   1.000
_cell.length_c   1.000
_cell.angle_alpha   90.00
_cell.angle_beta   90.00
_cell.angle_gamma   90.00
#
_symmetry.space_group_name_H-M   'P 1'
#
loop_
_entity.id
_entity.type
_entity.pdbx_description
1 polymer ?
#
loop_
_entity_poly.entity_id
_entity_poly.type
_entity_poly.pdbx_seq_one_letter_code
_entity_poly.pdbx_strand_id
1 'polypeptide(L)'
;MLVRYASSPVGPYDELLWAEVRGSPVGRRPQVTRIVVSTEASVVWGRRNWGIPKELASFGWSGAGLVGGPDGWRGEGGQVRVTGAGGEMLAHLGFRAGGPRLPVWTGVVPGAWRTLAQPDLTPDPDAAGPRGTPLSTVLTTVQARGRVQAARLSAAQGAFHPALMDSRPLLTLAAPEFRMVFPVPRVVRSDGRPA
;
A
#
# COMPACT_ATOMS: atom_id res chain seq x y z
N MET A 1 2.67 4.94 -0.41
CA MET A 1 3.45 4.10 -1.35
C MET A 1 2.70 4.08 -2.68
N LEU A 2 3.40 4.30 -3.79
CA LEU A 2 2.86 4.19 -5.15
C LEU A 2 3.59 3.04 -5.83
N VAL A 3 2.85 2.11 -6.42
CA VAL A 3 3.39 0.88 -6.99
C VAL A 3 2.70 0.54 -8.30
N ARG A 4 3.48 0.02 -9.24
CA ARG A 4 3.01 -0.72 -10.41
C ARG A 4 3.56 -2.13 -10.32
N TYR A 5 2.71 -3.11 -9.99
CA TYR A 5 3.12 -4.50 -9.92
C TYR A 5 3.13 -5.12 -11.32
N ALA A 6 4.31 -5.56 -11.77
CA ALA A 6 4.44 -6.30 -13.02
C ALA A 6 3.85 -7.72 -12.93
N SER A 7 3.78 -8.30 -11.73
CA SER A 7 3.22 -9.63 -11.50
C SER A 7 2.67 -9.76 -10.07
N SER A 8 1.58 -10.50 -9.92
CA SER A 8 1.01 -10.92 -8.64
C SER A 8 0.12 -12.16 -8.84
N PRO A 9 -0.32 -12.85 -7.78
CA PRO A 9 -1.29 -13.95 -7.89
C PRO A 9 -2.62 -13.57 -8.55
N VAL A 10 -2.98 -12.28 -8.58
CA VAL A 10 -4.19 -11.75 -9.22
C VAL A 10 -3.89 -11.00 -10.53
N GLY A 11 -2.70 -11.19 -11.09
CA GLY A 11 -2.21 -10.47 -12.27
C GLY A 11 -1.56 -9.12 -11.93
N PRO A 12 -1.06 -8.38 -12.95
CA PRO A 12 -0.49 -7.05 -12.76
C PRO A 12 -1.56 -6.03 -12.32
N TYR A 13 -1.19 -5.08 -11.46
CA TYR A 13 -2.05 -3.98 -11.04
C TYR A 13 -1.24 -2.80 -10.49
N ASP A 14 -1.84 -1.62 -10.50
CA ASP A 14 -1.30 -0.42 -9.88
C ASP A 14 -1.94 -0.19 -8.51
N GLU A 15 -1.19 0.38 -7.56
CA GLU A 15 -1.62 0.64 -6.19
C GLU A 15 -1.09 1.98 -5.69
N LEU A 16 -1.96 2.77 -5.05
CA LEU A 16 -1.59 3.91 -4.24
C LEU A 16 -2.14 3.70 -2.84
N LEU A 17 -1.25 3.66 -1.84
CA LEU A 17 -1.61 3.45 -0.45
C LEU A 17 -1.04 4.53 0.47
N TRP A 18 -1.77 4.80 1.53
CA TRP A 18 -1.34 5.58 2.69
C TRP A 18 -1.40 4.69 3.94
N ALA A 19 -0.34 4.71 4.74
CA ALA A 19 -0.25 3.92 5.96
C ALA A 19 0.31 4.76 7.10
N GLU A 20 -0.18 4.51 8.30
CA GLU A 20 0.14 5.26 9.51
C GLU A 20 0.31 4.33 10.70
N VAL A 21 1.16 4.72 11.67
CA VAL A 21 1.27 3.99 12.93
C VAL A 21 0.16 4.45 13.87
N ARG A 22 -0.84 3.58 14.09
CA ARG A 22 -2.01 3.81 14.94
C ARG A 22 -2.06 2.81 16.09
N GLY A 23 -2.92 3.08 17.08
CA GLY A 23 -3.22 2.13 18.15
C GLY A 23 -4.00 0.93 17.61
N SER A 24 -3.71 -0.27 18.12
CA SER A 24 -4.45 -1.50 17.85
C SER A 24 -4.53 -2.34 19.13
N PRO A 25 -5.38 -3.38 19.20
CA PRO A 25 -5.45 -4.29 20.34
C PRO A 25 -4.11 -4.97 20.69
N VAL A 26 -3.13 -4.98 19.77
CA VAL A 26 -1.78 -5.55 19.97
C VAL A 26 -0.67 -4.48 20.01
N GLY A 27 -1.03 -3.26 20.45
CA GLY A 27 -0.14 -2.11 20.58
C GLY A 27 -0.09 -1.23 19.33
N ARG A 28 0.87 -0.31 19.27
CA ARG A 28 1.05 0.58 18.11
C ARG A 28 1.60 -0.20 16.92
N ARG A 29 0.87 -0.18 15.80
CA ARG A 29 1.21 -0.90 14.57
C ARG A 29 0.95 -0.04 13.34
N PRO A 30 1.69 -0.21 12.24
CA PRO A 30 1.30 0.36 10.96
C PRO A 30 -0.07 -0.19 10.53
N GLN A 31 -0.92 0.67 9.99
CA GLN A 31 -2.22 0.32 9.40
C GLN A 31 -2.33 1.00 8.04
N VAL A 32 -2.89 0.31 7.04
CA VAL A 32 -3.19 0.96 5.75
C VAL A 32 -4.57 1.60 5.88
N THR A 33 -4.60 2.93 5.91
CA THR A 33 -5.81 3.71 6.22
C THR A 33 -6.53 4.18 4.98
N ARG A 34 -5.82 4.29 3.86
CA ARG A 34 -6.41 4.54 2.55
C ARG A 34 -5.60 3.83 1.48
N ILE A 35 -6.27 3.20 0.53
CA ILE A 35 -5.62 2.49 -0.56
C ILE A 35 -6.56 2.37 -1.75
N VAL A 36 -6.04 2.64 -2.94
CA VAL A 36 -6.74 2.42 -4.20
C VAL A 36 -5.92 1.56 -5.14
N VAL A 37 -6.59 0.73 -5.94
CA VAL A 37 -5.97 -0.22 -6.86
C VAL A 37 -6.67 -0.26 -8.21
N SER A 38 -5.95 -0.72 -9.25
CA SER A 38 -6.46 -0.73 -10.62
C SER A 38 -7.29 -1.96 -11.02
N THR A 39 -7.45 -2.96 -10.14
CA THR A 39 -8.17 -4.20 -10.45
C THR A 39 -9.11 -4.63 -9.34
N GLU A 40 -10.30 -5.09 -9.73
CA GLU A 40 -11.32 -5.61 -8.80
C GLU A 40 -10.82 -6.84 -8.05
N ALA A 41 -10.05 -7.72 -8.71
CA ALA A 41 -9.46 -8.88 -8.07
C ALA A 41 -8.55 -8.49 -6.89
N SER A 42 -7.76 -7.42 -7.03
CA SER A 42 -6.93 -6.89 -5.94
C SER A 42 -7.80 -6.35 -4.80
N VAL A 43 -8.92 -5.68 -5.10
CA VAL A 43 -9.90 -5.20 -4.09
C VAL A 43 -10.45 -6.36 -3.27
N VAL A 44 -11.06 -7.33 -3.94
CA VAL A 44 -11.76 -8.46 -3.32
C VAL A 44 -10.80 -9.27 -2.44
N TRP A 45 -9.68 -9.73 -3.00
CA TRP A 45 -8.74 -10.58 -2.26
C TRP A 45 -7.94 -9.79 -1.22
N GLY A 46 -7.67 -8.50 -1.45
CA GLY A 46 -7.03 -7.60 -0.50
C GLY A 46 -7.84 -7.41 0.79
N ARG A 47 -9.13 -7.16 0.63
CA ARG A 47 -10.08 -7.02 1.74
C ARG A 47 -10.27 -8.35 2.47
N ARG A 48 -10.55 -9.41 1.72
CA ARG A 48 -10.83 -10.75 2.27
C ARG A 48 -9.65 -11.33 3.04
N ASN A 49 -8.44 -11.26 2.50
CA ASN A 49 -7.30 -11.97 3.07
C ASN A 49 -6.56 -11.15 4.14
N TRP A 50 -6.61 -9.82 4.10
CA TRP A 50 -5.76 -8.99 4.96
C TRP A 50 -6.49 -7.81 5.63
N GLY A 51 -7.81 -7.68 5.47
CA GLY A 51 -8.58 -6.58 6.04
C GLY A 51 -8.19 -5.20 5.46
N ILE A 52 -7.49 -5.18 4.33
CA ILE A 52 -7.00 -3.92 3.74
C ILE A 52 -8.16 -3.24 3.00
N PRO A 53 -8.50 -1.98 3.30
CA PRO A 53 -9.70 -1.32 2.78
C PRO A 53 -9.47 -0.77 1.35
N LYS A 54 -9.06 -1.65 0.43
CA LYS A 54 -8.79 -1.29 -0.97
C LYS A 54 -10.05 -0.79 -1.66
N GLU A 55 -9.94 0.24 -2.48
CA GLU A 55 -10.99 0.73 -3.36
C GLU A 55 -10.52 0.71 -4.83
N LEU A 56 -11.45 0.67 -5.78
CA LEU A 56 -11.11 0.67 -7.19
C LEU A 56 -10.81 2.10 -7.67
N ALA A 57 -9.72 2.28 -8.42
CA ALA A 57 -9.38 3.53 -9.11
C ALA A 57 -8.66 3.23 -10.44
N SER A 58 -8.66 4.21 -11.35
CA SER A 58 -7.89 4.15 -12.60
C SER A 58 -6.55 4.86 -12.47
N PHE A 59 -5.53 4.38 -13.19
CA PHE A 59 -4.16 4.89 -13.13
C PHE A 59 -3.65 5.22 -14.54
N GLY A 60 -3.45 6.50 -14.81
CA GLY A 60 -2.89 7.01 -16.06
C GLY A 60 -1.43 7.42 -15.88
N TRP A 61 -0.51 6.58 -16.36
CA TRP A 61 0.94 6.83 -16.25
C TRP A 61 1.50 7.50 -17.50
N SER A 62 2.44 8.42 -17.35
CA SER A 62 3.14 9.10 -18.45
C SER A 62 4.53 9.62 -18.06
N GLY A 63 5.41 9.86 -19.04
CA GLY A 63 6.77 10.40 -18.81
C GLY A 63 7.89 9.59 -19.47
N ALA A 64 9.06 10.23 -19.63
CA ALA A 64 10.21 9.73 -20.39
C ALA A 64 10.78 8.39 -19.89
N GLY A 65 10.63 8.10 -18.58
CA GLY A 65 11.08 6.85 -17.98
C GLY A 65 10.06 5.70 -18.07
N LEU A 66 8.98 5.81 -18.84
CA LEU A 66 7.96 4.76 -19.01
C LEU A 66 7.93 4.17 -20.43
N VAL A 67 8.93 4.49 -21.26
CA VAL A 67 9.05 3.98 -22.63
C VAL A 67 9.58 2.55 -22.58
N GLY A 68 8.72 1.58 -22.88
CA GLY A 68 9.11 0.18 -23.14
C GLY A 68 8.33 -0.89 -22.37
N GLY A 69 7.01 -0.96 -22.51
CA GLY A 69 6.22 -2.09 -21.99
C GLY A 69 6.26 -2.29 -20.46
N PRO A 70 5.87 -3.47 -19.95
CA PRO A 70 5.87 -3.79 -18.51
C PRO A 70 7.24 -3.64 -17.84
N ASP A 71 8.32 -3.70 -18.63
CA ASP A 71 9.73 -3.67 -18.20
C ASP A 71 10.39 -2.28 -18.40
N GLY A 72 9.63 -1.27 -18.83
CA GLY A 72 10.16 -0.01 -19.37
C GLY A 72 10.62 1.04 -18.37
N TRP A 73 10.53 0.78 -17.06
CA TRP A 73 10.95 1.78 -16.06
C TRP A 73 12.47 1.85 -15.91
N ARG A 74 13.09 2.83 -16.58
CA ARG A 74 14.56 3.04 -16.54
C ARG A 74 15.08 3.67 -15.25
N GLY A 75 14.19 4.11 -14.37
CA GLY A 75 14.60 4.64 -13.08
C GLY A 75 14.83 6.14 -13.01
N GLU A 76 14.33 6.90 -13.99
CA GLU A 76 14.61 8.32 -14.11
C GLU A 76 13.46 9.20 -13.61
N GLY A 77 12.23 8.92 -14.03
CA GLY A 77 11.06 9.65 -13.55
C GLY A 77 9.81 9.42 -14.37
N GLY A 78 8.69 9.90 -13.86
CA GLY A 78 7.38 9.79 -14.47
C GLY A 78 6.32 10.53 -13.67
N GLN A 79 5.09 10.45 -14.17
CA GLN A 79 3.92 10.95 -13.48
C GLN A 79 2.78 9.93 -13.58
N VAL A 80 1.90 9.97 -12.59
CA VAL A 80 0.67 9.17 -12.56
C VAL A 80 -0.50 10.05 -12.15
N ARG A 81 -1.60 9.89 -12.86
CA ARG A 81 -2.92 10.39 -12.46
C ARG A 81 -3.76 9.23 -11.95
N VAL A 82 -4.33 9.39 -10.76
CA VAL A 82 -5.19 8.42 -10.10
C VAL A 82 -6.59 9.02 -10.00
N THR A 83 -7.56 8.36 -10.62
CA THR A 83 -8.95 8.82 -10.68
C THR A 83 -9.84 7.77 -10.03
N GLY A 84 -10.63 8.17 -9.04
CA GLY A 84 -11.53 7.27 -8.32
C GLY A 84 -12.73 6.85 -9.16
N ALA A 85 -13.55 5.95 -8.63
CA ALA A 85 -14.71 5.40 -9.33
C ALA A 85 -15.76 6.49 -9.70
N GLY A 86 -15.83 7.58 -8.94
CA GLY A 86 -16.72 8.72 -9.22
C GLY A 86 -16.16 9.71 -10.24
N GLY A 87 -14.98 9.45 -10.82
CA GLY A 87 -14.31 10.37 -11.75
C GLY A 87 -13.52 11.48 -11.09
N GLU A 88 -13.49 11.53 -9.76
CA GLU A 88 -12.72 12.51 -9.00
C GLU A 88 -11.21 12.24 -9.09
N MET A 89 -10.41 13.30 -9.20
CA MET A 89 -8.96 13.19 -9.20
C MET A 89 -8.45 12.95 -7.76
N LEU A 90 -8.14 11.70 -7.45
CA LEU A 90 -7.58 11.32 -6.16
C LEU A 90 -6.14 11.78 -6.02
N ALA A 91 -5.31 11.59 -7.04
CA ALA A 91 -3.93 12.02 -7.00
C ALA A 91 -3.36 12.34 -8.39
N HIS A 92 -2.50 13.35 -8.47
CA HIS A 92 -1.55 13.54 -9.55
C HIS A 92 -0.17 13.62 -8.91
N LEU A 93 0.64 12.58 -9.15
CA LEU A 93 1.96 12.44 -8.54
C LEU A 93 3.02 12.48 -9.64
N GLY A 94 3.96 13.41 -9.54
CA GLY A 94 5.17 13.46 -10.35
C GLY A 94 6.36 13.04 -9.50
N PHE A 95 7.25 12.21 -10.04
CA PHE A 95 8.40 11.72 -9.31
C PHE A 95 9.62 11.56 -10.22
N ARG A 96 10.81 11.67 -9.61
CA ARG A 96 12.10 11.43 -10.24
C ARG A 96 12.96 10.59 -9.33
N ALA A 97 13.80 9.74 -9.88
CA ALA A 97 14.72 8.92 -9.11
C ALA A 97 16.12 9.02 -9.71
N GLY A 98 17.14 8.84 -8.86
CA GLY A 98 18.53 8.88 -9.30
C GLY A 98 19.48 8.41 -8.22
N GLY A 99 20.77 8.31 -8.58
CA GLY A 99 21.82 7.88 -7.67
C GLY A 99 21.95 6.34 -7.56
N PRO A 100 22.77 5.86 -6.62
CA PRO A 100 23.10 4.45 -6.52
C PRO A 100 21.90 3.60 -6.06
N ARG A 101 21.83 2.37 -6.59
CA ARG A 101 20.82 1.37 -6.22
C ARG A 101 21.35 0.45 -5.12
N LEU A 102 20.88 0.65 -3.90
CA LEU A 102 21.32 -0.12 -2.73
C LEU A 102 20.36 -1.28 -2.45
N PRO A 103 20.88 -2.47 -2.10
CA PRO A 103 20.03 -3.59 -1.72
C PRO A 103 19.28 -3.27 -0.42
N VAL A 104 17.99 -3.59 -0.39
CA VAL A 104 17.17 -3.51 0.82
C VAL A 104 16.53 -4.85 1.11
N TRP A 105 16.43 -5.15 2.40
CA TRP A 105 15.72 -6.30 2.91
C TRP A 105 15.01 -5.92 4.20
N THR A 106 13.69 -6.09 4.27
CA THR A 106 12.92 -5.69 5.45
C THR A 106 13.05 -6.67 6.61
N GLY A 107 13.76 -7.79 6.45
CA GLY A 107 13.96 -8.72 7.57
C GLY A 107 14.89 -8.18 8.67
N VAL A 108 15.69 -7.14 8.38
CA VAL A 108 16.42 -6.37 9.42
C VAL A 108 15.53 -5.39 10.17
N VAL A 109 14.34 -5.09 9.64
CA VAL A 109 13.37 -4.21 10.31
C VAL A 109 12.64 -5.02 11.38
N PRO A 110 12.53 -4.52 12.62
CA PRO A 110 11.82 -5.20 13.70
C PRO A 110 10.46 -5.68 13.25
N GLY A 111 10.12 -6.94 13.55
CA GLY A 111 8.87 -7.57 13.11
C GLY A 111 7.64 -6.71 13.42
N ALA A 112 7.67 -5.99 14.54
CA ALA A 112 6.57 -5.12 14.93
C ALA A 112 6.31 -3.94 13.99
N TRP A 113 7.37 -3.34 13.44
CA TRP A 113 7.29 -2.18 12.55
C TRP A 113 6.88 -2.57 11.13
N ARG A 114 6.99 -3.85 10.78
CA ARG A 114 6.54 -4.42 9.50
C ARG A 114 5.30 -5.31 9.63
N THR A 115 4.63 -5.30 10.78
CA THR A 115 3.36 -6.01 10.99
C THR A 115 2.21 -5.05 10.87
N LEU A 116 1.49 -5.13 9.75
CA LEU A 116 0.23 -4.41 9.56
C LEU A 116 -0.82 -4.96 10.53
N ALA A 117 -1.58 -4.07 11.17
CA ALA A 117 -2.77 -4.41 11.93
C ALA A 117 -3.99 -3.79 11.26
N GLN A 118 -4.88 -4.62 10.74
CA GLN A 118 -6.10 -4.16 10.09
C GLN A 118 -7.33 -4.69 10.81
N PRO A 119 -8.45 -3.95 10.80
CA PRO A 119 -9.72 -4.53 11.22
C PRO A 119 -10.05 -5.72 10.31
N ASP A 120 -10.63 -6.77 10.89
CA ASP A 120 -11.24 -7.81 10.08
C ASP A 120 -12.48 -7.24 9.38
N LEU A 121 -12.51 -7.34 8.06
CA LEU A 121 -13.60 -6.87 7.22
C LEU A 121 -14.61 -7.98 6.90
N THR A 122 -14.34 -9.21 7.35
CA THR A 122 -15.24 -10.34 7.18
C THR A 122 -16.43 -10.17 8.13
N PRO A 123 -17.68 -10.21 7.64
CA PRO A 123 -18.84 -10.19 8.53
C PRO A 123 -18.79 -11.42 9.45
N ASP A 124 -18.83 -11.21 10.76
CA ASP A 124 -19.04 -12.29 11.72
C ASP A 124 -20.57 -12.57 11.77
N PRO A 125 -21.03 -13.74 11.30
CA PRO A 125 -22.45 -14.08 11.31
C PRO A 125 -23.03 -14.22 12.73
N ASP A 126 -22.18 -14.42 13.74
CA ASP A 126 -22.56 -14.65 15.14
C ASP A 126 -22.29 -13.44 16.05
N ALA A 127 -21.96 -12.27 15.47
CA ALA A 127 -21.65 -11.05 16.20
C ALA A 127 -22.85 -10.46 16.96
N ALA A 128 -23.16 -11.02 18.12
CA ALA A 128 -24.08 -10.46 19.12
C ALA A 128 -23.43 -9.32 19.94
N GLY A 129 -22.66 -8.44 19.29
CA GLY A 129 -21.98 -7.31 19.90
C GLY A 129 -22.60 -5.96 19.52
N PRO A 130 -22.38 -4.88 20.31
CA PRO A 130 -22.83 -3.55 19.94
C PRO A 130 -22.25 -3.15 18.57
N ARG A 131 -23.13 -2.64 17.69
CA ARG A 131 -22.82 -2.31 16.29
C ARG A 131 -21.55 -1.45 16.18
N GLY A 132 -20.52 -1.96 15.51
CA GLY A 132 -19.45 -1.14 14.94
C GLY A 132 -18.02 -1.31 15.48
N THR A 133 -17.76 -2.21 16.43
CA THR A 133 -16.37 -2.57 16.80
C THR A 133 -15.95 -3.86 16.09
N PRO A 134 -14.85 -3.87 15.31
CA PRO A 134 -14.32 -5.11 14.73
C PRO A 134 -14.02 -6.11 15.85
N LEU A 135 -14.57 -7.32 15.76
CA LEU A 135 -14.38 -8.37 16.77
C LEU A 135 -12.97 -8.99 16.70
N SER A 136 -12.27 -8.78 15.59
CA SER A 136 -10.94 -9.30 15.31
C SER A 136 -10.06 -8.28 14.57
N THR A 137 -8.75 -8.43 14.76
CA THR A 137 -7.67 -7.72 14.07
C THR A 137 -6.84 -8.71 13.27
N VAL A 138 -6.63 -8.39 11.99
CA VAL A 138 -5.81 -9.16 11.05
C VAL A 138 -4.38 -8.63 11.09
N LEU A 139 -3.44 -9.47 11.54
CA LEU A 139 -2.02 -9.15 11.68
C LEU A 139 -1.21 -9.75 10.53
N THR A 140 -0.60 -8.89 9.72
CA THR A 140 0.18 -9.30 8.55
C THR A 140 1.60 -8.79 8.61
N THR A 141 2.56 -9.67 8.86
CA THR A 141 3.98 -9.33 8.90
C THR A 141 4.56 -9.33 7.48
N VAL A 142 4.56 -8.17 6.84
CA VAL A 142 5.00 -8.01 5.45
C VAL A 142 6.52 -8.18 5.34
N GLN A 143 6.94 -8.80 4.25
CA GLN A 143 8.35 -8.94 3.87
C GLN A 143 8.57 -8.32 2.50
N ALA A 144 9.64 -7.55 2.34
CA ALA A 144 10.07 -7.05 1.05
C ALA A 144 11.59 -7.19 0.89
N ARG A 145 12.01 -7.47 -0.33
CA ARG A 145 13.41 -7.47 -0.76
C ARG A 145 13.50 -6.78 -2.10
N GLY A 146 14.56 -6.01 -2.32
CA GLY A 146 14.74 -5.33 -3.59
C GLY A 146 15.96 -4.43 -3.60
N ARG A 147 15.94 -3.47 -4.50
CA ARG A 147 16.90 -2.37 -4.56
C ARG A 147 16.14 -1.06 -4.48
N VAL A 148 16.65 -0.12 -3.68
CA VAL A 148 16.12 1.24 -3.63
C VAL A 148 17.18 2.24 -4.03
N GLN A 149 16.72 3.38 -4.52
CA GLN A 149 17.54 4.55 -4.80
C GLN A 149 16.82 5.80 -4.27
N ALA A 150 17.59 6.88 -4.11
CA ALA A 150 17.02 8.17 -3.75
C ALA A 150 16.02 8.61 -4.83
N ALA A 151 14.93 9.22 -4.38
CA ALA A 151 13.91 9.76 -5.25
C ALA A 151 13.39 11.08 -4.70
N ARG A 152 12.66 11.79 -5.54
CA ARG A 152 12.01 13.06 -5.22
C ARG A 152 10.61 13.04 -5.77
N LEU A 153 9.65 13.41 -4.93
CA LEU A 153 8.31 13.77 -5.36
C LEU A 153 8.36 15.21 -5.91
N SER A 154 8.12 15.36 -7.20
CA SER A 154 8.15 16.65 -7.91
C SER A 154 6.78 17.31 -8.03
N ALA A 155 5.70 16.54 -7.92
CA ALA A 155 4.34 17.05 -7.86
C ALA A 155 3.47 16.13 -6.99
N ALA A 156 2.58 16.72 -6.20
CA ALA A 156 1.55 16.02 -5.44
C ALA A 156 0.31 16.93 -5.38
N GLN A 157 -0.77 16.50 -6.02
CA GLN A 157 -2.04 17.22 -6.06
C GLN A 157 -3.19 16.22 -5.97
N GLY A 158 -4.36 16.64 -5.48
CA GLY A 158 -5.57 15.81 -5.42
C GLY A 158 -6.13 15.69 -4.00
N ALA A 159 -6.99 14.70 -3.79
CA ALA A 159 -7.73 14.51 -2.54
C ALA A 159 -7.45 13.16 -1.84
N PHE A 160 -6.38 12.45 -2.23
CA PHE A 160 -6.06 11.13 -1.68
C PHE A 160 -5.70 11.19 -0.19
N HIS A 161 -4.79 12.08 0.21
CA HIS A 161 -4.48 12.25 1.63
C HIS A 161 -3.88 13.64 1.88
N PRO A 162 -4.36 14.43 2.86
CA PRO A 162 -3.84 15.76 3.12
C PRO A 162 -2.33 15.76 3.36
N ALA A 163 -1.82 14.85 4.20
CA ALA A 163 -0.38 14.75 4.44
C ALA A 163 0.45 14.30 3.22
N LEU A 164 -0.16 13.73 2.17
CA LEU A 164 0.54 13.48 0.91
C LEU A 164 0.63 14.75 0.05
N MET A 165 -0.41 15.59 0.09
CA MET A 165 -0.52 16.76 -0.78
C MET A 165 0.13 18.01 -0.17
N ASP A 166 0.01 18.17 1.14
CA ASP A 166 0.31 19.43 1.83
C ASP A 166 1.66 19.41 2.57
N SER A 167 2.31 18.24 2.68
CA SER A 167 3.53 18.06 3.46
C SER A 167 4.74 17.74 2.60
N ARG A 168 5.91 18.21 3.04
CA ARG A 168 7.19 17.82 2.44
C ARG A 168 7.61 16.44 2.94
N PRO A 169 7.90 15.47 2.06
CA PRO A 169 8.39 14.16 2.49
C PRO A 169 9.75 14.29 3.19
N LEU A 170 9.89 13.64 4.35
CA LEU A 170 11.19 13.51 5.02
C LEU A 170 12.16 12.60 4.23
N LEU A 171 11.60 11.61 3.53
CA LEU A 171 12.32 10.66 2.71
C LEU A 171 11.45 10.27 1.52
N THR A 172 12.06 10.12 0.35
CA THR A 172 11.41 9.53 -0.83
C THR A 172 12.37 8.54 -1.46
N LEU A 173 11.91 7.31 -1.64
CA LEU A 173 12.67 6.23 -2.23
C LEU A 173 11.93 5.70 -3.44
N ALA A 174 12.68 5.34 -4.47
CA ALA A 174 12.16 4.54 -5.57
C ALA A 174 12.70 3.12 -5.45
N ALA A 175 11.85 2.14 -5.73
CA ALA A 175 12.19 0.72 -5.72
C ALA A 175 11.97 0.13 -7.13
N PRO A 176 12.94 0.27 -8.06
CA PRO A 176 12.84 -0.29 -9.43
C PRO A 176 12.53 -1.77 -9.45
N GLU A 177 13.18 -2.48 -8.54
CA GLU A 177 13.19 -3.93 -8.47
C GLU A 177 12.88 -4.30 -7.03
N PHE A 178 11.66 -4.76 -6.78
CA PHE A 178 11.31 -5.26 -5.47
C PHE A 178 10.31 -6.40 -5.57
N ARG A 179 10.39 -7.28 -4.58
CA ARG A 179 9.42 -8.34 -4.32
C ARG A 179 8.85 -8.11 -2.95
N MET A 180 7.52 -8.09 -2.87
CA MET A 180 6.79 -8.02 -1.61
C MET A 180 6.03 -9.33 -1.39
N VAL A 181 6.04 -9.83 -0.15
CA VAL A 181 5.35 -11.03 0.27
C VAL A 181 4.37 -10.65 1.37
N PHE A 182 3.10 -10.92 1.11
CA PHE A 182 2.03 -10.89 2.09
C PHE A 182 1.78 -12.32 2.53
N PRO A 183 2.26 -12.73 3.72
CA PRO A 183 1.99 -14.07 4.23
C PRO A 183 0.51 -14.22 4.61
N VAL A 184 0.12 -15.46 4.93
CA VAL A 184 -1.14 -15.74 5.63
C VAL A 184 -1.13 -14.95 6.94
N PRO A 185 -2.17 -14.14 7.23
CA PRO A 185 -2.20 -13.34 8.43
C PRO A 185 -2.47 -14.18 9.67
N ARG A 186 -2.22 -13.60 10.84
CA ARG A 186 -2.76 -14.10 12.11
C ARG A 186 -3.98 -13.27 12.50
N VAL A 187 -5.06 -13.92 12.90
CA VAL A 187 -6.26 -13.24 13.40
C VAL A 187 -6.22 -13.24 14.93
N VAL A 188 -6.44 -12.06 15.52
CA VAL A 188 -6.45 -11.86 16.98
C VAL A 188 -7.77 -11.23 17.36
N ARG A 189 -8.45 -11.80 18.35
CA ARG A 189 -9.71 -11.26 18.89
C ARG A 189 -9.47 -9.93 19.60
N SER A 190 -10.54 -9.17 19.81
CA SER A 190 -10.51 -7.88 20.53
C SER A 190 -9.98 -7.97 21.96
N ASP A 191 -10.01 -9.14 22.60
CA ASP A 191 -9.42 -9.43 23.92
C ASP A 191 -7.92 -9.79 23.87
N GLY A 192 -7.30 -9.74 22.69
CA GLY A 192 -5.88 -10.03 22.48
C GLY A 192 -5.55 -11.53 22.36
N ARG A 193 -6.54 -12.43 22.43
CA ARG A 193 -6.33 -13.88 22.27
C ARG A 193 -6.33 -14.28 20.79
N PRO A 194 -5.60 -15.36 20.41
CA PRO A 194 -5.71 -15.92 19.07
C PRO A 194 -7.17 -16.30 18.79
N ALA A 195 -7.65 -15.98 17.58
CA ALA A 195 -8.95 -16.40 17.09
C ALA A 195 -8.94 -17.87 16.66
#